data_AF-O31638-F1
#
_entry.id   AF-O31638-F1
#
_cell.length_a   1.000
_cell.length_b   1.000
_cell.length_c   1.000
_cell.angle_alpha   90.00
_cell.angle_beta   90.00
_cell.angle_gamma   90.00
#
_symmetry.space_group_name_H-M   'P 1'
#
loop_
_entity.id
_entity.type
_entity.pdbx_description
1 polymer ?
#
loop_
_entity_poly.entity_id
_entity_poly.type
_entity_poly.pdbx_seq_one_letter_code
_entity_poly.pdbx_strand_id
1 'polypeptide(L)'
;MKKQKNNKKKNIEKRNIEKRNIEEKNNEDLEELENAIYTYHKKELLAFFLEKTRIGHDKEEYKRFQSLLYKLDIECLEFAISRFSHIDIIHDHSKYVPAFIPLFAAYLTMFFNFYEKHWGALSFAAGTIAAIVWIIAVERKHRNQAISIMKIFEQVKERKVKDRSKD
;
A
#
# COMPACT_ATOMS: atom_id res chain seq x y z
N MET A 1 21.19 -46.01 -28.20
CA MET A 1 21.44 -44.55 -28.35
C MET A 1 20.21 -43.70 -28.74
N LYS A 2 19.29 -44.14 -29.63
CA LYS A 2 18.09 -43.35 -30.01
C LYS A 2 17.18 -42.93 -28.83
N LYS A 3 16.97 -43.83 -27.83
CA LYS A 3 16.11 -43.57 -26.66
C LYS A 3 16.61 -42.41 -25.78
N GLN A 4 17.92 -42.26 -25.60
CA GLN A 4 18.52 -41.14 -24.85
C GLN A 4 18.37 -39.79 -25.57
N LYS A 5 18.54 -39.75 -26.91
CA LYS A 5 18.33 -38.51 -27.69
C LYS A 5 16.88 -38.01 -27.59
N ASN A 6 15.89 -38.91 -27.66
CA ASN A 6 14.48 -38.53 -27.51
C ASN A 6 14.15 -38.01 -26.11
N ASN A 7 14.69 -38.62 -25.05
CA ASN A 7 14.50 -38.11 -23.68
C ASN A 7 15.12 -36.72 -23.49
N LYS A 8 16.31 -36.46 -24.06
CA LYS A 8 16.93 -35.14 -23.99
C LYS A 8 16.10 -34.07 -24.70
N LYS A 9 15.56 -34.37 -25.89
CA LYS A 9 14.67 -33.45 -26.62
C LYS A 9 13.39 -33.15 -25.85
N LYS A 10 12.73 -34.17 -25.29
CA LYS A 10 11.50 -34.02 -24.49
C LYS A 10 11.73 -33.21 -23.21
N ASN A 11 12.87 -33.36 -22.55
CA ASN A 11 13.23 -32.55 -21.37
C ASN A 11 13.52 -31.09 -21.72
N ILE A 12 14.14 -30.81 -22.87
CA ILE A 12 14.36 -29.43 -23.35
C ILE A 12 13.01 -28.77 -23.66
N GLU A 13 12.12 -29.49 -24.33
CA GLU A 13 10.78 -28.98 -24.69
C GLU A 13 9.93 -28.68 -23.44
N LYS A 14 9.91 -29.58 -22.44
CA LYS A 14 9.26 -29.32 -21.15
C LYS A 14 9.79 -28.07 -20.46
N ARG A 15 11.13 -27.91 -20.37
CA ARG A 15 11.75 -26.71 -19.78
C ARG A 15 11.39 -25.44 -20.52
N ASN A 16 11.27 -25.50 -21.86
CA ASN A 16 10.88 -24.35 -22.65
C ASN A 16 9.41 -23.96 -22.42
N ILE A 17 8.52 -24.94 -22.29
CA ILE A 17 7.10 -24.70 -21.95
C ILE A 17 6.99 -24.12 -20.53
N GLU A 18 7.69 -24.70 -19.55
CA GLU A 18 7.72 -24.17 -18.17
C GLU A 18 8.23 -22.72 -18.14
N LYS A 19 9.30 -22.41 -18.88
CA LYS A 19 9.81 -21.03 -18.97
C LYS A 19 8.80 -20.07 -19.58
N ARG A 20 8.14 -20.45 -20.69
CA ARG A 20 7.10 -19.61 -21.31
C ARG A 20 5.94 -19.36 -20.36
N ASN A 21 5.45 -20.40 -19.68
CA ASN A 21 4.34 -20.27 -18.72
C ASN A 21 4.72 -19.34 -17.55
N ILE A 22 5.98 -19.37 -17.10
CA ILE A 22 6.48 -18.47 -16.04
C ILE A 22 6.59 -17.03 -16.55
N GLU A 23 7.05 -16.84 -17.79
CA GLU A 23 7.13 -15.51 -18.43
C GLU A 23 5.74 -14.91 -18.66
N GLU A 24 4.79 -15.69 -19.19
CA GLU A 24 3.38 -15.28 -19.36
C GLU A 24 2.76 -14.86 -18.03
N LYS A 25 2.88 -15.70 -16.99
CA LYS A 25 2.37 -15.37 -15.66
C LYS A 25 3.00 -14.10 -15.06
N ASN A 26 4.29 -13.87 -15.32
CA ASN A 26 4.96 -12.66 -14.83
C ASN A 26 4.55 -11.41 -15.61
N ASN A 27 4.13 -11.55 -16.87
CA ASN A 27 3.59 -10.43 -17.65
C ASN A 27 2.17 -10.10 -17.21
N GLU A 28 1.33 -11.12 -16.95
CA GLU A 28 -0.01 -10.92 -16.38
C GLU A 28 0.06 -10.22 -15.01
N ASP A 29 0.95 -10.69 -14.12
CA ASP A 29 1.13 -10.06 -12.80
C ASP A 29 1.69 -8.62 -12.90
N LEU A 30 2.46 -8.31 -13.94
CA LEU A 30 2.96 -6.96 -14.19
C LEU A 30 1.86 -6.03 -14.68
N GLU A 31 1.03 -6.50 -15.61
CA GLU A 31 -0.12 -5.76 -16.12
C GLU A 31 -1.16 -5.52 -15.02
N GLU A 32 -1.43 -6.53 -14.18
CA GLU A 32 -2.28 -6.39 -12.99
C GLU A 32 -1.73 -5.30 -12.05
N LEU A 33 -0.41 -5.31 -11.81
CA LEU A 33 0.26 -4.35 -10.94
C LEU A 33 0.17 -2.92 -11.47
N GLU A 34 0.43 -2.73 -12.77
CA GLU A 34 0.27 -1.43 -13.44
C GLU A 34 -1.18 -0.96 -13.39
N ASN A 35 -2.11 -1.83 -13.76
CA ASN A 35 -3.52 -1.51 -13.74
C ASN A 35 -4.00 -1.12 -12.34
N ALA A 36 -3.58 -1.86 -11.31
CA ALA A 36 -3.89 -1.53 -9.92
C ALA A 36 -3.37 -0.14 -9.54
N ILE A 37 -2.14 0.20 -9.93
CA ILE A 37 -1.54 1.52 -9.68
C ILE A 37 -2.35 2.63 -10.35
N TYR A 38 -2.83 2.43 -11.58
CA TYR A 38 -3.54 3.47 -12.33
C TYR A 38 -5.03 3.59 -11.97
N THR A 39 -5.72 2.47 -11.75
CA THR A 39 -7.19 2.46 -11.72
C THR A 39 -7.78 2.30 -10.33
N TYR A 40 -7.11 1.59 -9.41
CA TYR A 40 -7.73 1.26 -8.12
C TYR A 40 -7.96 2.51 -7.28
N HIS A 41 -9.05 2.54 -6.53
CA HIS A 41 -9.29 3.61 -5.57
C HIS A 41 -8.39 3.47 -4.33
N LYS A 42 -8.24 4.54 -3.55
CA LYS A 42 -7.28 4.61 -2.43
C LYS A 42 -7.34 3.40 -1.48
N LYS A 43 -8.55 2.96 -1.11
CA LYS A 43 -8.76 1.82 -0.19
C LYS A 43 -8.38 0.49 -0.85
N GLU A 44 -8.78 0.30 -2.10
CA GLU A 44 -8.50 -0.91 -2.89
C GLU A 44 -7.02 -1.02 -3.20
N LEU A 45 -6.38 0.09 -3.57
CA LEU A 45 -4.94 0.19 -3.79
C LEU A 45 -4.17 -0.21 -2.54
N LEU A 46 -4.51 0.36 -1.37
CA LEU A 46 -3.88 -0.02 -0.12
C LEU A 46 -4.10 -1.50 0.22
N ALA A 47 -5.30 -2.03 0.00
CA ALA A 47 -5.62 -3.43 0.25
C ALA A 47 -4.80 -4.36 -0.67
N PHE A 48 -4.75 -4.05 -1.96
CA PHE A 48 -3.99 -4.80 -2.97
C PHE A 48 -2.51 -4.88 -2.59
N PHE A 49 -1.89 -3.74 -2.27
CA PHE A 49 -0.49 -3.72 -1.88
C PHE A 49 -0.25 -4.33 -0.51
N LEU A 50 -1.16 -4.17 0.45
CA LEU A 50 -1.06 -4.83 1.76
C LEU A 50 -1.03 -6.35 1.63
N GLU A 51 -1.80 -6.91 0.71
CA GLU A 51 -1.79 -8.35 0.42
C GLU A 51 -0.45 -8.78 -0.16
N LYS A 52 0.08 -8.06 -1.16
CA LYS A 52 1.36 -8.37 -1.80
C LYS A 52 2.57 -8.11 -0.86
N THR A 53 2.47 -7.16 0.08
CA THR A 53 3.55 -6.79 1.02
C THR A 53 3.34 -7.32 2.43
N ARG A 54 2.43 -8.30 2.62
CA ARG A 54 2.12 -8.81 3.94
C ARG A 54 3.37 -9.37 4.62
N ILE A 55 3.62 -8.91 5.85
CA ILE A 55 4.72 -9.42 6.68
C ILE A 55 4.47 -10.91 6.95
N GLY A 56 5.47 -11.74 6.66
CA GLY A 56 5.40 -13.19 6.82
C GLY A 56 5.26 -13.98 5.52
N HIS A 57 5.25 -13.32 4.36
CA HIS A 57 5.39 -14.00 3.07
C HIS A 57 6.71 -14.73 2.91
N ASP A 58 6.72 -15.76 2.07
CA ASP A 58 7.94 -16.51 1.76
C ASP A 58 8.97 -15.61 1.06
N LYS A 59 10.26 -15.90 1.29
CA LYS A 59 11.37 -15.13 0.73
C LYS A 59 11.29 -15.02 -0.80
N GLU A 60 10.83 -16.07 -1.47
CA GLU A 60 10.75 -16.09 -2.93
C GLU A 60 9.59 -15.23 -3.46
N GLU A 61 8.48 -15.14 -2.74
CA GLU A 61 7.36 -14.24 -3.08
C GLU A 61 7.78 -12.78 -2.96
N TYR A 62 8.49 -12.42 -1.88
CA TYR A 62 9.01 -11.07 -1.71
C TYR A 62 9.98 -10.67 -2.84
N LYS A 63 10.90 -11.56 -3.22
CA LYS A 63 11.82 -11.34 -4.35
C LYS A 63 11.08 -11.21 -5.68
N ARG A 64 10.04 -12.03 -5.89
CA ARG A 64 9.21 -11.98 -7.09
C ARG A 64 8.50 -10.64 -7.19
N PHE A 65 7.88 -10.18 -6.10
CA PHE A 65 7.23 -8.87 -6.03
C PHE A 65 8.21 -7.71 -6.28
N GLN A 66 9.38 -7.73 -5.64
CA GLN A 66 10.44 -6.74 -5.88
C GLN A 66 10.92 -6.73 -7.35
N SER A 67 10.97 -7.91 -7.97
CA SER A 67 11.36 -8.06 -9.38
C SER A 67 10.27 -7.52 -10.32
N LEU A 68 8.98 -7.74 -10.02
CA LEU A 68 7.86 -7.15 -10.74
C LEU A 68 7.89 -5.62 -10.66
N LEU A 69 8.08 -5.07 -9.46
CA LEU A 69 8.22 -3.62 -9.27
C LEU A 69 9.39 -3.05 -10.08
N TYR A 70 10.52 -3.74 -10.16
CA TYR A 70 11.68 -3.25 -10.92
C TYR A 70 11.43 -3.23 -12.44
N LYS A 71 10.56 -4.12 -12.94
CA LYS A 71 10.15 -4.14 -14.36
C LYS A 71 9.28 -2.93 -14.73
N LEU A 72 8.50 -2.39 -13.80
CA LEU A 72 7.67 -1.19 -14.03
C LEU A 72 8.50 0.00 -14.52
N ASP A 73 7.95 0.77 -15.45
CA ASP A 73 8.56 2.01 -15.93
C ASP A 73 8.76 3.05 -14.82
N ILE A 74 9.73 3.95 -14.96
CA ILE A 74 10.01 4.96 -13.92
C ILE A 74 8.78 5.85 -13.71
N GLU A 75 8.09 6.19 -14.79
CA GLU A 75 6.88 7.00 -14.80
C GLU A 75 5.77 6.32 -13.99
N CYS A 76 5.63 4.99 -14.11
CA CYS A 76 4.69 4.21 -13.31
C CYS A 76 5.08 4.21 -11.82
N LEU A 77 6.38 4.03 -11.52
CA LEU A 77 6.88 4.11 -10.15
C LEU A 77 6.66 5.50 -9.53
N GLU A 78 6.92 6.57 -10.28
CA GLU A 78 6.69 7.96 -9.85
C GLU A 78 5.21 8.25 -9.63
N PHE A 79 4.36 7.75 -10.52
CA PHE A 79 2.92 7.88 -10.36
C PHE A 79 2.44 7.14 -9.11
N ALA A 80 2.89 5.91 -8.87
CA ALA A 80 2.60 5.17 -7.64
C ALA A 80 3.05 5.94 -6.39
N ILE A 81 4.29 6.46 -6.37
CA ILE A 81 4.80 7.29 -5.26
C ILE A 81 3.90 8.50 -5.03
N SER A 82 3.50 9.20 -6.11
CA SER A 82 2.59 10.33 -6.02
C SER A 82 1.24 9.95 -5.40
N ARG A 83 0.66 8.80 -5.79
CA ARG A 83 -0.59 8.31 -5.21
C ARG A 83 -0.46 7.98 -3.73
N PHE A 84 0.61 7.30 -3.32
CA PHE A 84 0.82 6.97 -1.89
C PHE A 84 1.18 8.21 -1.05
N SER A 85 1.94 9.15 -1.61
CA SER A 85 2.23 10.45 -0.98
C SER A 85 0.94 11.25 -0.76
N HIS A 86 0.05 11.26 -1.76
CA HIS A 86 -1.25 11.91 -1.63
C HIS A 86 -2.14 11.25 -0.56
N ILE A 87 -2.08 9.92 -0.41
CA ILE A 87 -2.75 9.20 0.68
C ILE A 87 -2.14 9.61 2.03
N ASP A 88 -0.83 9.68 2.16
CA ASP A 88 -0.15 10.11 3.40
C ASP A 88 -0.58 11.53 3.82
N ILE A 89 -0.57 12.48 2.89
CA ILE A 89 -0.90 13.89 3.15
C ILE A 89 -2.35 14.06 3.61
N ILE A 90 -3.31 13.36 3.00
CA ILE A 90 -4.73 13.52 3.35
C ILE A 90 -5.04 12.98 4.75
N HIS A 91 -4.38 11.90 5.15
CA HIS A 91 -4.59 11.28 6.46
C HIS A 91 -3.67 11.89 7.54
N ASP A 92 -2.96 12.97 7.24
CA ASP A 92 -2.11 13.68 8.20
C ASP A 92 -2.94 14.64 9.07
N HIS A 93 -3.65 14.07 10.04
CA HIS A 93 -4.44 14.83 11.01
C HIS A 93 -3.63 15.76 11.90
N SER A 94 -2.30 15.58 11.98
CA SER A 94 -1.43 16.39 12.82
C SER A 94 -1.55 17.90 12.52
N LYS A 95 -1.96 18.25 11.30
CA LYS A 95 -2.18 19.63 10.86
C LYS A 95 -3.45 20.27 11.39
N TYR A 96 -4.51 19.47 11.66
CA TYR A 96 -5.84 20.00 11.97
C TYR A 96 -6.28 19.69 13.40
N VAL A 97 -5.83 18.58 13.97
CA VAL A 97 -6.18 18.17 15.34
C VAL A 97 -5.84 19.24 16.38
N PRO A 98 -4.67 19.90 16.36
CA PRO A 98 -4.36 20.95 17.33
C PRO A 98 -5.30 22.15 17.26
N ALA A 99 -5.83 22.49 16.08
CA ALA A 99 -6.80 23.57 15.92
C ALA A 99 -8.21 23.15 16.35
N PHE A 100 -8.56 21.87 16.17
CA PHE A 100 -9.87 21.34 16.52
C PHE A 100 -10.04 21.13 18.03
N ILE A 101 -9.00 20.70 18.75
CA ILE A 101 -9.08 20.37 20.18
C ILE A 101 -9.62 21.54 21.03
N PRO A 102 -9.10 22.79 20.94
CA PRO A 102 -9.61 23.89 21.74
C PRO A 102 -11.07 24.24 21.43
N LEU A 103 -11.46 24.22 20.15
CA LEU A 103 -12.83 24.48 19.71
C LEU A 103 -13.78 23.41 20.25
N PHE A 104 -13.36 22.14 20.18
CA PHE A 104 -14.12 21.02 20.71
C PHE A 104 -14.23 21.09 22.24
N ALA A 105 -13.16 21.47 22.95
CA ALA A 105 -13.19 21.66 24.39
C ALA A 105 -14.16 22.79 24.78
N ALA A 106 -14.11 23.93 24.08
CA ALA A 106 -15.04 25.05 24.29
C ALA A 106 -16.50 24.63 24.05
N TYR A 107 -16.76 23.87 22.97
CA TYR A 107 -18.07 23.29 22.69
C TYR A 107 -18.55 22.38 23.82
N LEU A 108 -17.70 21.47 24.30
CA LEU A 108 -18.05 20.58 25.40
C LEU A 108 -18.34 21.38 26.68
N THR A 109 -17.52 22.37 27.03
CA THR A 109 -17.77 23.23 28.21
C THR A 109 -19.13 23.94 28.10
N MET A 110 -19.45 24.51 26.94
CA MET A 110 -20.75 25.15 26.70
C MET A 110 -21.91 24.15 26.81
N PHE A 111 -21.73 22.95 26.26
CA PHE A 111 -22.71 21.87 26.31
C PHE A 111 -22.96 21.38 27.74
N PHE A 112 -21.91 21.20 28.55
CA PHE A 112 -22.03 20.82 29.97
C PHE A 112 -22.71 21.90 30.83
N ASN A 113 -22.50 23.18 30.52
CA ASN A 113 -23.17 24.27 31.22
C ASN A 113 -24.67 24.37 30.90
N PHE A 114 -25.11 23.88 29.72
CA PHE A 114 -26.51 23.99 29.28
C PHE A 114 -27.38 22.80 29.73
N TYR A 115 -26.78 21.62 29.94
CA TYR A 115 -27.52 20.41 30.35
C TYR A 115 -27.40 20.15 31.85
N GLU A 116 -28.48 20.33 32.60
CA GLU A 116 -28.55 20.00 34.05
C GLU A 116 -28.26 18.53 34.34
N LYS A 117 -28.60 17.62 33.42
CA LYS A 117 -28.31 16.18 33.55
C LYS A 117 -26.87 15.88 33.12
N HIS A 118 -25.92 16.17 34.00
CA HIS A 118 -24.48 15.97 33.78
C HIS A 118 -24.10 14.57 33.28
N TRP A 119 -24.80 13.51 33.72
CA TRP A 119 -24.52 12.13 33.30
C TRP A 119 -24.75 11.90 31.79
N GLY A 120 -25.86 12.40 31.25
CA GLY A 120 -26.15 12.26 29.83
C GLY A 120 -25.15 13.03 28.98
N ALA A 121 -24.77 14.23 29.44
CA ALA A 121 -23.74 15.03 28.78
C ALA A 121 -22.36 14.37 28.83
N LEU A 122 -22.01 13.73 29.96
CA LEU A 122 -20.76 12.98 30.12
C LEU A 122 -20.68 11.80 29.16
N SER A 123 -21.74 10.98 29.07
CA SER A 123 -21.80 9.85 28.14
C SER A 123 -21.68 10.31 26.69
N PHE A 124 -22.32 11.42 26.31
CA PHE A 124 -22.21 11.99 24.97
C PHE A 124 -20.79 12.49 24.66
N ALA A 125 -20.17 13.22 25.59
CA ALA A 125 -18.81 13.70 25.45
C ALA A 125 -17.81 12.54 25.31
N ALA A 126 -17.92 11.54 26.18
CA ALA A 126 -17.09 10.33 26.14
C ALA A 126 -17.27 9.57 24.81
N GLY A 127 -18.50 9.40 24.34
CA GLY A 127 -18.79 8.75 23.06
C GLY A 127 -18.20 9.51 21.87
N THR A 128 -18.28 10.84 21.89
CA THR A 128 -17.73 11.69 20.82
C THR A 128 -16.19 11.64 20.81
N ILE A 129 -15.55 11.71 21.98
CA ILE A 129 -14.10 11.56 22.10
C ILE A 129 -13.66 10.18 21.59
N ALA A 130 -14.36 9.11 22.00
CA ALA A 130 -14.06 7.76 21.55
C ALA A 130 -14.18 7.62 20.02
N ALA A 131 -15.22 8.22 19.42
CA ALA A 131 -15.40 8.24 17.97
C ALA A 131 -14.26 8.98 17.25
N ILE A 132 -13.85 10.15 17.74
CA ILE A 132 -12.72 10.92 17.17
C ILE A 132 -11.42 10.12 17.27
N VAL A 133 -11.12 9.55 18.43
CA VAL A 133 -9.91 8.73 18.64
C VAL A 133 -9.92 7.52 17.72
N TRP A 134 -11.07 6.87 17.53
CA TRP A 134 -11.22 5.75 16.62
C TRP A 134 -10.94 6.14 15.16
N ILE A 135 -11.51 7.25 14.69
CA ILE A 135 -11.27 7.78 13.34
C ILE A 135 -9.77 8.04 13.13
N ILE A 136 -9.13 8.75 14.07
CA ILE A 136 -7.69 9.03 14.02
C ILE A 136 -6.87 7.73 13.98
N ALA A 137 -7.23 6.73 14.79
CA ALA A 137 -6.52 5.46 14.85
C ALA A 137 -6.61 4.67 13.53
N VAL A 138 -7.79 4.60 12.93
CA VAL A 138 -8.01 3.93 11.63
C VAL A 138 -7.24 4.64 10.53
N GLU A 139 -7.32 5.96 10.46
CA GLU A 139 -6.62 6.74 9.44
C GLU A 139 -5.10 6.67 9.59
N ARG A 140 -4.59 6.66 10.83
CA ARG A 140 -3.16 6.46 11.10
C ARG A 140 -2.66 5.10 10.61
N LYS A 141 -3.48 4.05 10.70
CA LYS A 141 -3.14 2.72 10.16
C LYS A 141 -2.98 2.78 8.64
N HIS A 142 -3.94 3.40 7.93
CA HIS A 142 -3.87 3.56 6.48
C HIS A 142 -2.68 4.42 6.04
N ARG A 143 -2.38 5.49 6.79
CA ARG A 143 -1.20 6.32 6.57
C ARG A 143 0.09 5.52 6.69
N ASN A 144 0.27 4.76 7.77
CA ASN A 144 1.47 3.94 7.98
C ASN A 144 1.65 2.90 6.86
N GLN A 145 0.55 2.32 6.38
CA GLN A 145 0.58 1.41 5.22
C GLN A 145 1.05 2.14 3.96
N ALA A 146 0.47 3.31 3.66
CA ALA A 146 0.85 4.12 2.50
C ALA A 146 2.33 4.50 2.53
N ILE A 147 2.84 4.97 3.68
CA ILE A 147 4.26 5.30 3.85
C ILE A 147 5.15 4.08 3.61
N SER A 148 4.78 2.92 4.18
CA SER A 148 5.56 1.69 4.02
C SER A 148 5.64 1.26 2.55
N ILE A 149 4.51 1.30 1.84
CA ILE A 149 4.44 0.93 0.43
C ILE A 149 5.21 1.95 -0.42
N MET A 150 5.02 3.25 -0.17
CA MET A 150 5.74 4.33 -0.86
C MET A 150 7.25 4.14 -0.80
N LYS A 151 7.80 3.81 0.38
CA LYS A 151 9.24 3.55 0.54
C LYS A 151 9.74 2.38 -0.32
N ILE A 152 8.91 1.36 -0.54
CA ILE A 152 9.28 0.24 -1.42
C ILE A 152 9.43 0.74 -2.87
N PHE A 153 8.47 1.55 -3.34
CA PHE A 153 8.54 2.16 -4.66
C PHE A 153 9.73 3.10 -4.81
N GLU A 154 10.00 3.94 -3.81
CA GLU A 154 11.17 4.84 -3.80
C GLU A 154 12.48 4.06 -3.92
N GLN A 155 12.64 2.98 -3.14
CA GLN A 155 13.82 2.12 -3.21
C GLN A 155 14.00 1.47 -4.58
N VAL A 156 12.92 1.01 -5.20
CA VAL A 156 12.97 0.41 -6.54
C VAL A 156 13.34 1.46 -7.58
N LYS A 157 12.73 2.65 -7.52
CA LYS A 157 13.05 3.77 -8.40
C LYS A 157 14.51 4.18 -8.28
N GLU A 158 15.01 4.35 -7.06
CA GLU A 158 16.40 4.74 -6.80
C GLU A 158 17.39 3.74 -7.41
N ARG A 159 17.13 2.43 -7.23
CA ARG A 159 17.95 1.38 -7.85
C ARG A 159 17.93 1.50 -9.38
N LYS A 160 16.75 1.66 -9.99
CA LYS A 160 16.60 1.76 -11.45
C LYS A 160 17.26 3.01 -12.03
N VAL A 161 17.21 4.15 -11.33
CA VAL A 161 17.92 5.38 -11.71
C VAL A 161 19.43 5.19 -11.62
N LYS A 162 19.91 4.56 -10.54
CA LYS A 162 21.34 4.28 -10.35
C LYS A 162 21.91 3.35 -11.42
N ASP A 163 21.16 2.32 -11.81
CA ASP A 163 21.58 1.40 -12.86
C ASP A 163 21.65 2.12 -14.21
N ARG A 164 20.64 2.93 -14.56
CA ARG A 164 20.67 3.76 -15.77
C ARG A 164 21.77 4.82 -15.81
N SER A 165 22.26 5.28 -14.67
CA SER A 165 23.35 6.27 -14.63
C SER A 165 24.75 5.67 -14.84
N LYS A 166 24.86 4.33 -14.84
CA LYS A 166 26.12 3.61 -15.06
C LYS A 166 26.31 3.14 -16.50
N ASP A 167 25.24 3.10 -17.28
CA ASP A 167 25.24 2.77 -18.70
C ASP A 167 25.53 4.03 -19.55
#